data_AF-A0A7V9M498-F1
#
_entry.id   AF-A0A7V9M498-F1
#
_cell.length_a   1.000
_cell.length_b   1.000
_cell.length_c   1.000
_cell.angle_alpha   90.00
_cell.angle_beta   90.00
_cell.angle_gamma   90.00
#
_symmetry.space_group_name_H-M   'P 1'
#
loop_
_entity.id
_entity.type
_entity.pdbx_description
1 polymer ?
#
loop_
_entity_poly.entity_id
_entity_poly.type
_entity_poly.pdbx_seq_one_letter_code
_entity_poly.pdbx_strand_id
1 'polypeptide(L)'
;MKKRIIGFYTYLKQVFNEFIEDDILKYSASLAYYTVFSLAPMLIVIISLSGLIYGRDAMQGHIYDEIKSLVGAEAAVQIQEVIKNIHITGRGFFASVTSIIILLIGATGI
;
A
#
# COMPACT_ATOMS: atom_id res chain seq x y z
N MET A 1 -0.17 44.35 21.22
CA MET A 1 0.43 43.00 21.13
C MET A 1 -0.43 41.89 21.76
N LYS A 2 -0.92 42.01 23.01
CA LYS A 2 -1.74 40.96 23.67
C LYS A 2 -2.95 40.44 22.86
N LYS A 3 -3.72 41.34 22.20
CA LYS A 3 -4.87 40.93 21.37
C LYS A 3 -4.51 40.04 20.16
N ARG A 4 -3.33 40.22 19.55
CA ARG A 4 -2.88 39.36 18.43
C ARG A 4 -2.50 37.96 18.90
N ILE A 5 -1.89 37.85 20.08
CA ILE A 5 -1.50 36.56 20.67
C ILE A 5 -2.74 35.74 21.04
N ILE A 6 -3.75 36.39 21.62
CA ILE A 6 -5.01 35.73 21.99
C ILE A 6 -5.75 35.26 20.73
N GLY A 7 -5.84 36.09 19.69
CA GLY A 7 -6.47 35.72 18.43
C GLY A 7 -5.77 34.54 17.73
N PHE A 8 -4.44 34.52 17.72
CA PHE A 8 -3.67 33.40 17.14
C PHE A 8 -3.89 32.09 17.91
N TYR A 9 -3.93 32.16 19.25
CA TYR A 9 -4.23 31.00 20.08
C TYR A 9 -5.65 30.46 19.83
N THR A 10 -6.65 31.34 19.73
CA THR A 10 -8.02 30.94 19.40
C THR A 10 -8.10 30.26 18.03
N TYR A 11 -7.40 30.81 17.02
CA TYR A 11 -7.34 30.22 15.69
C TYR A 11 -6.69 28.83 15.69
N LEU A 12 -5.55 28.67 16.36
CA LEU A 12 -4.90 27.35 16.51
C LEU A 12 -5.82 26.34 17.19
N LYS A 13 -6.54 26.77 18.23
CA LYS A 13 -7.48 25.90 18.94
C LYS A 13 -8.66 25.50 18.05
N GLN A 14 -9.14 26.41 17.21
CA GLN A 14 -10.20 26.14 16.23
C GLN A 14 -9.73 25.13 15.18
N VAL A 15 -8.56 25.35 14.57
CA VAL A 15 -7.97 24.40 13.59
C VAL A 15 -7.80 23.01 14.18
N PHE A 16 -7.36 22.91 15.44
CA PHE A 16 -7.20 21.61 16.10
C PHE A 16 -8.54 20.91 16.36
N ASN A 17 -9.58 21.67 16.76
CA ASN A 17 -10.91 21.11 16.95
C ASN A 17 -11.51 20.62 15.63
N GLU A 18 -11.44 21.43 14.57
CA GLU A 18 -11.90 21.06 13.23
C GLU A 18 -11.13 19.81 12.72
N PHE A 19 -9.81 19.75 12.94
CA PHE A 19 -9.00 18.59 12.56
C PHE A 19 -9.44 17.27 13.23
N ILE A 20 -9.90 17.34 14.48
CA ILE A 20 -10.41 16.18 15.22
C ILE A 20 -11.86 15.88 14.81
N GLU A 21 -12.70 16.90 14.62
CA GLU A 21 -14.09 16.76 14.16
C GLU A 21 -14.17 16.14 12.76
N ASP A 22 -13.21 16.44 11.88
CA ASP A 22 -13.10 15.90 10.53
C ASP A 22 -12.56 14.44 10.48
N ASP A 23 -12.42 13.77 11.63
CA ASP A 23 -11.96 12.38 11.74
C ASP A 23 -10.60 12.13 11.04
N ILE A 24 -9.78 13.18 10.89
CA ILE A 24 -8.57 13.12 10.03
C ILE A 24 -7.62 12.03 10.51
N LEU A 25 -7.45 11.85 11.82
CA LEU A 25 -6.62 10.77 12.37
C LEU A 25 -7.11 9.38 11.97
N LYS A 26 -8.44 9.16 11.99
CA LYS A 26 -9.05 7.88 11.64
C LYS A 26 -8.86 7.58 10.15
N TYR A 27 -9.14 8.53 9.27
CA TYR A 27 -8.95 8.37 7.84
C TYR A 27 -7.47 8.26 7.43
N SER A 28 -6.57 8.99 8.11
CA SER A 28 -5.13 8.87 7.88
C SER A 28 -4.60 7.50 8.30
N ALA A 29 -5.03 7.01 9.46
CA ALA A 29 -4.65 5.69 9.95
C ALA A 29 -5.19 4.57 9.05
N SER A 30 -6.44 4.69 8.59
CA SER A 30 -7.03 3.71 7.68
C SER A 30 -6.32 3.69 6.33
N LEU A 31 -6.04 4.86 5.74
CA LEU A 31 -5.29 4.97 4.49
C LEU A 31 -3.90 4.32 4.59
N ALA A 32 -3.17 4.57 5.68
CA ALA A 32 -1.86 3.97 5.92
C ALA A 32 -1.97 2.43 6.07
N TYR A 33 -2.95 1.97 6.86
CA TYR A 33 -3.23 0.54 7.04
C TYR A 33 -3.52 -0.13 5.69
N TYR A 34 -4.48 0.37 4.92
CA TYR A 34 -4.84 -0.22 3.63
C TYR A 34 -3.68 -0.17 2.64
N THR A 35 -2.90 0.90 2.61
CA THR A 35 -1.72 0.98 1.74
C THR A 35 -0.72 -0.13 2.07
N VAL A 36 -0.32 -0.28 3.34
CA VAL A 36 0.67 -1.28 3.76
C VAL A 36 0.15 -2.71 3.51
N PHE A 37 -1.11 -2.99 3.87
CA PHE A 37 -1.66 -4.34 3.76
C PHE A 37 -2.10 -4.72 2.33
N SER A 38 -2.41 -3.76 1.46
CA SER A 38 -2.74 -4.00 0.05
C SER A 38 -1.52 -4.08 -0.88
N LEU A 39 -0.37 -3.54 -0.46
CA LEU A 39 0.84 -3.45 -1.29
C LEU A 39 1.31 -4.82 -1.79
N ALA A 40 1.40 -5.83 -0.93
CA ALA A 40 1.83 -7.17 -1.33
C ALA A 40 0.84 -7.84 -2.32
N PRO A 41 -0.49 -7.93 -2.03
CA PRO A 41 -1.48 -8.43 -2.99
C PRO A 41 -1.49 -7.68 -4.33
N MET A 42 -1.35 -6.35 -4.30
CA MET A 42 -1.31 -5.52 -5.52
C MET A 42 -0.11 -5.89 -6.39
N LEU A 43 1.08 -6.02 -5.79
CA LEU A 43 2.29 -6.40 -6.51
C LEU A 43 2.17 -7.78 -7.13
N ILE A 44 1.56 -8.74 -6.45
CA ILE A 44 1.31 -10.08 -7.00
C ILE A 44 0.44 -10.00 -8.26
N VAL A 45 -0.62 -9.18 -8.25
CA VAL A 45 -1.50 -8.97 -9.41
C VAL A 45 -0.73 -8.32 -10.56
N ILE A 46 0.01 -7.24 -10.31
CA ILE A 46 0.80 -6.54 -11.34
C ILE A 46 1.80 -7.50 -11.99
N ILE A 47 2.50 -8.30 -11.21
CA ILE A 47 3.52 -9.24 -11.69
C ILE A 47 2.88 -10.37 -12.49
N SER A 48 1.74 -10.88 -12.01
CA SER A 48 0.99 -11.93 -12.72
C SER A 48 0.51 -11.44 -14.08
N LEU A 49 -0.06 -10.23 -14.14
CA LEU A 49 -0.51 -9.61 -15.39
C LEU A 49 0.67 -9.29 -16.32
N SER A 50 1.77 -8.78 -15.78
CA SER A 50 2.97 -8.46 -16.57
C SER A 50 3.62 -9.73 -17.13
N GLY A 51 3.66 -10.82 -16.37
CA GLY A 51 4.17 -12.11 -16.83
C GLY A 51 3.34 -12.75 -17.95
N LEU A 52 2.03 -12.42 -18.04
CA LEU A 52 1.18 -12.82 -19.17
C LEU A 52 1.51 -12.04 -20.45
N ILE A 53 1.95 -10.78 -20.34
CA ILE A 53 2.24 -9.89 -21.47
C ILE A 53 3.69 -10.05 -21.95
N TYR A 54 4.66 -10.04 -21.02
CA TYR A 54 6.09 -9.96 -21.31
C TYR A 54 6.84 -11.30 -21.20
N GLY A 55 6.17 -12.36 -20.75
CA GLY A 55 6.79 -13.66 -20.48
C GLY A 55 7.46 -13.72 -19.09
N ARG A 56 7.45 -14.91 -18.49
CA ARG A 56 7.85 -15.13 -17.08
C ARG A 56 9.33 -14.82 -16.79
N ASP A 57 10.20 -15.06 -17.77
CA ASP A 57 11.64 -14.91 -17.60
C ASP A 57 12.11 -13.44 -17.67
N ALA A 58 11.35 -12.57 -18.35
CA ALA A 58 11.65 -11.14 -18.45
C ALA A 58 11.37 -10.37 -17.14
N MET A 59 10.57 -10.95 -16.23
CA MET A 59 10.17 -10.30 -14.99
C MET A 59 11.17 -10.51 -13.84
N GLN A 60 11.94 -11.60 -13.86
CA GLN A 60 12.93 -11.90 -12.80
C GLN A 60 14.16 -10.99 -12.93
N GLY A 61 14.11 -9.84 -12.26
CA GLY A 61 15.20 -8.86 -12.19
C GLY A 61 14.68 -7.43 -12.26
N HIS A 62 13.92 -7.10 -13.31
CA HIS A 62 13.36 -5.76 -13.52
C HIS A 62 12.40 -5.31 -12.40
N ILE A 63 11.59 -6.23 -11.87
CA ILE A 63 10.67 -5.88 -10.77
C ILE A 63 11.44 -5.52 -9.50
N TYR A 64 12.51 -6.26 -9.21
CA TYR A 64 13.26 -6.03 -7.98
C TYR A 64 13.87 -4.63 -7.98
N ASP A 65 14.48 -4.23 -9.10
CA ASP A 65 15.09 -2.91 -9.22
C ASP A 65 14.04 -1.78 -9.13
N GLU A 66 12.86 -1.98 -9.72
CA GLU A 66 11.76 -1.01 -9.64
C GLU A 66 11.20 -0.87 -8.22
N ILE A 67 10.93 -2.01 -7.56
CA ILE A 67 10.46 -2.02 -6.16
C ILE A 67 11.53 -1.40 -5.25
N LYS A 68 12.80 -1.76 -5.45
CA LYS A 68 13.93 -1.20 -4.68
C LYS A 68 14.03 0.32 -4.84
N SER A 69 13.78 0.85 -6.03
CA SER A 69 13.76 2.30 -6.30
C SER A 69 12.65 3.01 -5.53
N LEU A 70 11.48 2.37 -5.38
CA LEU A 70 10.30 2.96 -4.74
C LEU A 70 10.27 2.82 -3.23
N VAL A 71 10.64 1.65 -2.69
CA VAL A 71 10.48 1.32 -1.25
C VAL A 71 11.79 0.98 -0.54
N GLY A 72 12.92 0.97 -1.24
CA GLY A 72 14.23 0.63 -0.69
C GLY A 72 14.56 -0.86 -0.76
N ALA A 73 15.85 -1.17 -0.57
CA ALA A 73 16.39 -2.52 -0.79
C ALA A 73 15.81 -3.57 0.17
N GLU A 74 15.61 -3.22 1.45
CA GLU A 74 15.15 -4.16 2.47
C GLU A 74 13.72 -4.64 2.21
N ALA A 75 12.81 -3.72 1.88
CA ALA A 75 11.44 -4.04 1.50
C ALA A 75 11.38 -4.80 0.17
N ALA A 76 12.24 -4.45 -0.79
CA ALA A 76 12.31 -5.11 -2.09
C ALA A 76 12.72 -6.59 -1.97
N VAL A 77 13.66 -6.92 -1.08
CA VAL A 77 14.08 -8.32 -0.82
C VAL A 77 12.91 -9.14 -0.28
N GLN A 78 12.17 -8.62 0.71
CA GLN A 78 11.02 -9.32 1.29
C GLN A 78 9.94 -9.59 0.24
N ILE A 79 9.65 -8.59 -0.60
CA ILE A 79 8.66 -8.75 -1.67
C ILE A 79 9.14 -9.78 -2.72
N GLN A 80 10.42 -9.74 -3.12
CA GLN A 80 11.00 -10.70 -4.06
C GLN A 80 10.92 -12.14 -3.52
N GLU A 81 11.12 -12.33 -2.22
CA GLU A 81 11.00 -13.63 -1.57
C GLU A 81 9.55 -14.14 -1.59
N VAL A 82 8.57 -13.28 -1.32
CA VAL A 82 7.14 -13.62 -1.45
C VAL A 82 6.80 -14.05 -2.88
N ILE A 83 7.26 -13.29 -3.88
CA ILE A 83 7.05 -13.60 -5.31
C ILE A 83 7.65 -14.96 -5.68
N LYS A 84 8.89 -15.23 -5.24
CA LYS A 84 9.58 -16.50 -5.51
C LYS A 84 8.83 -17.70 -4.92
N ASN A 85 8.24 -17.54 -3.74
CA ASN A 85 7.48 -18.59 -3.07
C ASN A 85 6.10 -18.85 -3.71
N ILE A 86 5.46 -17.84 -4.30
CA ILE A 86 4.17 -17.99 -5.00
C ILE A 86 4.28 -18.93 -6.21
N HIS A 87 5.45 -19.00 -6.85
CA HIS A 87 5.70 -19.81 -8.04
C HIS A 87 5.70 -21.33 -7.79
N ILE A 88 5.74 -21.80 -6.54
CA ILE A 88 5.97 -23.23 -6.20
C ILE A 88 4.66 -24.03 -6.12
N THR A 89 3.50 -23.37 -5.95
CA THR A 89 2.24 -24.09 -5.75
C THR A 89 1.38 -24.09 -7.02
N GLY A 90 1.28 -25.23 -7.70
CA GLY A 90 0.45 -25.45 -8.91
C GLY A 90 -1.07 -25.30 -8.73
N ARG A 91 -1.55 -24.41 -7.86
CA ARG A 91 -2.96 -24.04 -7.63
C ARG A 91 -3.26 -22.61 -8.10
N GLY A 92 -2.83 -22.27 -9.32
CA GLY A 92 -2.85 -20.89 -9.83
C GLY A 92 -4.24 -20.23 -9.82
N PHE A 93 -5.31 -20.98 -10.07
CA PHE A 93 -6.67 -20.41 -10.10
C PHE A 93 -7.16 -19.98 -8.71
N PHE A 94 -7.11 -20.88 -7.72
CA PHE A 94 -7.58 -20.58 -6.37
C PHE A 94 -6.75 -19.48 -5.69
N ALA A 95 -5.42 -19.50 -5.88
CA ALA A 95 -4.53 -18.47 -5.33
C ALA A 95 -4.76 -17.08 -5.97
N SER A 96 -5.07 -17.03 -7.27
CA SER A 96 -5.39 -15.77 -7.95
C SER A 96 -6.71 -15.20 -7.45
N VAL A 97 -7.75 -16.04 -7.32
CA VAL A 97 -9.06 -15.62 -6.83
C VAL A 97 -8.98 -15.12 -5.39
N THR A 98 -8.29 -15.83 -4.49
CA THR A 98 -8.13 -15.36 -3.11
C THR A 98 -7.31 -14.07 -3.01
N SER A 99 -6.27 -13.91 -3.83
CA SER A 99 -5.48 -12.67 -3.88
C SER A 99 -6.30 -11.48 -4.35
N ILE A 100 -7.15 -11.66 -5.36
CA ILE A 100 -8.07 -10.62 -5.84
C ILE A 100 -9.08 -10.26 -4.75
N ILE A 101 -9.65 -11.25 -4.05
CA ILE A 101 -10.60 -11.00 -2.95
C ILE A 101 -9.92 -10.23 -1.80
N ILE A 102 -8.71 -10.66 -1.40
CA ILE A 102 -7.93 -10.00 -0.35
C ILE A 102 -7.58 -8.56 -0.77
N LEU A 103 -7.18 -8.35 -2.03
CA LEU A 103 -6.89 -7.02 -2.56
C LEU A 103 -8.13 -6.13 -2.53
N LEU A 104 -9.28 -6.62 -3.01
CA LEU A 104 -10.52 -5.85 -3.03
C LEU A 104 -10.93 -5.45 -1.61
N ILE A 105 -10.99 -6.41 -0.69
CA ILE A 105 -11.36 -6.13 0.72
C ILE A 105 -10.35 -5.19 1.37
N GLY A 106 -9.05 -5.42 1.15
CA GLY A 106 -7.98 -4.59 1.69
C GLY A 106 -7.86 -3.20 1.05
N ALA A 107 -8.38 -2.98 -0.15
CA ALA A 107 -8.33 -1.68 -0.83
C ALA A 107 -9.62 -0.87 -0.66
N THR A 108 -10.78 -1.54 -0.46
CA THR A 108 -12.10 -0.89 -0.44
C THR A 108 -12.78 -0.92 0.93
N GLY A 109 -12.08 -1.28 2.01
CA GLY A 109 -12.67 -1.42 3.35
C GLY A 109 -13.11 -0.13 4.05
N ILE A 110 -13.15 1.02 3.35
CA ILE A 110 -13.58 2.33 3.87
C ILE A 110 -15.02 2.61 3.47
#